data_AF-A0A2P2JG07-F1
#
_entry.id   AF-A0A2P2JG07-F1
#
_cell.length_a   1.000
_cell.length_b   1.000
_cell.length_c   1.000
_cell.angle_alpha   90.00
_cell.angle_beta   90.00
_cell.angle_gamma   90.00
#
_symmetry.space_group_name_H-M   'P 1'
#
loop_
_entity.id
_entity.type
_entity.pdbx_description
1 polymer ?
#
loop_
_entity_poly.entity_id
_entity_poly.type
_entity_poly.pdbx_seq_one_letter_code
_entity_poly.pdbx_strand_id
1 'polypeptide(L)'
;MMDASGVALILIAPGSVDQAKAFSEQTKFKGEVYADPNHSSYEALGFVYGVSSTFTPKAGLKIIQSYMEGYRQDWKLSFERDTVAKGGWQQGGIIVAGPGKSNVSYIHKDKEAGDDPNIEDILKACCS
;
A
#
# COMPACT_ATOMS: atom_id res chain seq x y z
N MET A 1 -11.91 12.76 11.32
CA MET A 1 -11.98 13.69 10.17
C MET A 1 -12.73 13.04 9.02
N MET A 2 -12.26 11.93 8.44
CA MET A 2 -12.96 11.25 7.33
C MET A 2 -14.35 10.71 7.73
N ASP A 3 -14.49 10.07 8.89
CA ASP A 3 -15.80 9.59 9.39
C ASP A 3 -16.84 10.70 9.55
N ALA A 4 -16.40 11.92 9.89
CA ALA A 4 -17.28 13.08 10.04
C ALA A 4 -17.74 13.67 8.70
N SER A 5 -17.03 13.35 7.61
CA SER A 5 -17.37 13.76 6.24
C SER A 5 -18.24 12.75 5.50
N GLY A 6 -18.68 11.68 6.17
CA GLY A 6 -19.44 10.60 5.52
C GLY A 6 -18.62 9.72 4.58
N VAL A 7 -17.29 9.72 4.75
CA VAL A 7 -16.36 8.93 3.93
C VAL A 7 -15.82 7.77 4.75
N ALA A 8 -15.80 6.57 4.15
CA ALA A 8 -15.18 5.38 4.73
C ALA A 8 -13.71 5.27 4.31
N LEU A 9 -12.82 5.05 5.28
CA LEU A 9 -11.45 4.63 5.01
C LEU A 9 -11.38 3.11 4.97
N ILE A 10 -10.96 2.57 3.82
CA ILE A 10 -10.89 1.13 3.56
C ILE A 10 -9.45 0.76 3.21
N LEU A 11 -8.99 -0.38 3.72
CA LEU A 11 -7.71 -0.99 3.33
C LEU A 11 -7.98 -2.20 2.44
N ILE A 12 -7.25 -2.29 1.33
CA ILE A 12 -7.20 -3.45 0.46
C ILE A 12 -5.74 -3.86 0.38
N ALA A 13 -5.42 -5.11 0.72
CA ALA A 13 -4.05 -5.60 0.74
C ALA A 13 -3.92 -6.93 -0.02
N PRO A 14 -2.76 -7.20 -0.67
CA PRO A 14 -2.49 -8.53 -1.20
C PRO A 14 -2.39 -9.51 -0.04
N GLY A 15 -2.85 -10.73 -0.26
CA GLY A 15 -2.78 -11.80 0.74
C GLY A 15 -4.12 -12.44 1.04
N SER A 16 -4.15 -13.31 2.05
CA SER A 16 -5.33 -14.08 2.42
C SER A 16 -6.26 -13.34 3.37
N VAL A 17 -7.51 -13.79 3.44
CA VAL A 17 -8.49 -13.30 4.42
C VAL A 17 -8.00 -13.48 5.86
N ASP A 18 -7.28 -14.55 6.15
CA ASP A 18 -6.75 -14.80 7.49
C ASP A 18 -5.62 -13.81 7.85
N GLN A 19 -4.80 -13.40 6.88
CA GLN A 19 -3.81 -12.33 7.08
C GLN A 19 -4.49 -10.98 7.33
N ALA A 20 -5.56 -10.66 6.59
CA ALA A 20 -6.35 -9.45 6.81
C ALA A 20 -7.01 -9.44 8.21
N LYS A 21 -7.58 -10.57 8.66
CA LYS A 21 -8.13 -10.71 10.02
C LYS A 21 -7.06 -10.50 11.07
N ALA A 22 -5.92 -11.19 10.93
CA ALA A 22 -4.81 -11.06 11.86
C ALA A 22 -4.31 -9.60 11.96
N PHE A 23 -4.22 -8.90 10.81
CA PHE A 23 -3.87 -7.48 10.78
C PHE A 23 -4.87 -6.64 11.57
N SER A 24 -6.18 -6.79 11.32
CA SER A 24 -7.22 -6.04 12.04
C SER A 24 -7.19 -6.33 13.55
N GLU A 25 -7.00 -7.58 13.94
CA GLU A 25 -6.92 -7.99 15.35
C GLU A 25 -5.69 -7.44 16.06
N GLN A 26 -4.54 -7.40 15.40
CA GLN A 26 -3.27 -6.93 15.97
C GLN A 26 -3.19 -5.41 16.03
N THR A 27 -3.58 -4.73 14.94
CA THR A 27 -3.46 -3.26 14.83
C THR A 27 -4.63 -2.51 15.45
N LYS A 28 -5.76 -3.20 15.68
CA LYS A 28 -7.04 -2.59 16.09
C LYS A 28 -7.52 -1.52 15.12
N PHE A 29 -7.17 -1.65 13.84
CA PHE A 29 -7.65 -0.77 12.78
C PHE A 29 -9.19 -0.76 12.78
N LYS A 30 -9.77 0.44 12.69
CA LYS A 30 -11.22 0.64 12.86
C LYS A 30 -12.01 0.66 11.56
N GLY A 31 -11.32 0.75 10.42
CA GLY A 31 -11.95 0.69 9.09
C GLY A 31 -12.09 -0.74 8.58
N GLU A 32 -12.67 -0.86 7.39
CA GLU A 32 -12.81 -2.15 6.72
C GLU A 32 -11.46 -2.57 6.11
N VAL A 33 -11.16 -3.88 6.19
CA VAL A 33 -9.95 -4.47 5.62
C VAL A 33 -10.36 -5.62 4.70
N TYR A 34 -9.98 -5.51 3.44
CA TYR A 34 -10.23 -6.50 2.40
C TYR A 34 -8.92 -7.15 1.96
N ALA A 35 -9.00 -8.45 1.68
CA ALA A 35 -7.90 -9.22 1.11
C ALA A 35 -8.12 -9.37 -0.40
N ASP A 36 -7.09 -9.08 -1.20
CA ASP A 36 -7.07 -9.31 -2.65
C ASP A 36 -6.05 -10.40 -3.00
N PRO A 37 -6.41 -11.69 -2.76
CA PRO A 37 -5.47 -12.80 -2.92
C PRO A 37 -5.00 -13.01 -4.36
N ASN A 38 -5.77 -12.55 -5.35
CA ASN A 38 -5.45 -12.67 -6.77
C ASN A 38 -4.88 -11.39 -7.37
N HIS A 39 -4.65 -10.35 -6.56
CA HIS A 39 -4.09 -9.06 -6.96
C HIS A 39 -4.94 -8.35 -8.05
N SER A 40 -6.20 -8.73 -8.18
CA SER A 40 -7.11 -8.28 -9.23
C SER A 40 -7.37 -6.76 -9.17
N SER A 41 -7.44 -6.20 -7.96
CA SER A 41 -7.59 -4.76 -7.76
C SER A 41 -6.31 -4.01 -8.13
N TYR A 42 -5.15 -4.56 -7.78
CA TYR A 42 -3.84 -3.97 -8.11
C TYR A 42 -3.60 -3.93 -9.62
N GLU A 43 -3.94 -5.02 -10.32
CA GLU A 43 -3.87 -5.10 -11.78
C GLU A 43 -4.85 -4.12 -12.45
N ALA A 44 -6.11 -4.08 -12.00
CA ALA A 44 -7.12 -3.18 -12.55
C ALA A 44 -6.75 -1.70 -12.37
N LEU A 45 -6.11 -1.37 -11.26
CA LEU A 45 -5.62 -0.02 -10.96
C LEU A 45 -4.26 0.27 -11.60
N GLY A 46 -3.62 -0.71 -12.23
CA GLY A 46 -2.31 -0.59 -12.86
C GLY A 46 -1.25 -0.09 -11.88
N PHE A 47 -1.26 -0.61 -10.65
CA PHE A 47 -0.20 -0.36 -9.68
C PHE A 47 1.09 -1.05 -10.12
N VAL A 48 2.23 -0.41 -9.88
CA VAL A 48 3.52 -0.91 -10.36
C VAL A 48 4.01 -2.06 -9.49
N TYR A 49 4.71 -3.00 -10.12
CA TYR A 49 5.29 -4.17 -9.48
C TYR A 49 6.71 -4.37 -10.00
N GLY A 50 7.68 -4.62 -9.11
CA GLY A 50 9.01 -5.08 -9.50
C GLY A 50 10.17 -4.51 -8.70
N VAL A 51 11.35 -5.16 -8.87
CA VAL A 51 12.61 -4.80 -8.20
C VAL A 51 13.01 -3.36 -8.49
N SER A 52 12.80 -2.86 -9.71
CA SER A 52 13.20 -1.50 -10.10
C SER A 52 12.36 -0.39 -9.48
N SER A 53 11.09 -0.65 -9.13
CA SER A 53 10.23 0.27 -8.38
C SER A 53 10.49 0.20 -6.88
N THR A 54 10.84 -0.97 -6.34
CA THR A 54 11.11 -1.16 -4.91
C THR A 54 12.56 -0.78 -4.52
N PHE A 55 13.51 -0.94 -5.45
CA PHE A 55 14.94 -0.66 -5.26
C PHE A 55 15.44 0.38 -6.29
N THR A 56 14.95 1.60 -6.16
CA THR A 56 15.56 2.75 -6.85
C THR A 56 16.92 3.09 -6.24
N PRO A 57 17.77 3.93 -6.89
CA PRO A 57 19.05 4.34 -6.32
C PRO A 57 18.92 4.97 -4.91
N LYS A 58 17.79 5.61 -4.62
CA LYS A 58 17.45 6.16 -3.30
C LYS A 58 17.14 5.07 -2.28
N ALA A 59 16.41 4.02 -2.66
CA ALA A 59 16.17 2.86 -1.81
C ALA A 59 17.49 2.11 -1.51
N GLY A 60 18.39 1.99 -2.50
CA GLY A 60 19.75 1.47 -2.30
C GLY A 60 20.55 2.24 -1.24
N LEU A 61 20.49 3.57 -1.25
CA LEU A 61 21.10 4.43 -0.22
C LEU A 61 20.48 4.22 1.16
N LYS A 62 19.14 4.11 1.27
CA LYS A 62 18.46 3.80 2.53
C LYS A 62 18.86 2.43 3.09
N ILE A 63 19.09 1.44 2.24
CA ILE A 63 19.54 0.10 2.67
C ILE A 63 20.94 0.15 3.27
N ILE A 64 21.86 0.86 2.62
CA ILE A 64 23.22 1.07 3.14
C ILE A 64 23.14 1.83 4.47
N GLN A 65 22.29 2.85 4.55
CA GLN A 65 22.09 3.62 5.77
C GLN A 65 21.49 2.78 6.92
N SER A 66 20.44 1.99 6.66
CA SER A 66 19.86 1.08 7.66
C SER A 66 20.84 -0.01 8.11
N TYR A 67 21.70 -0.50 7.22
CA TYR A 67 22.78 -1.42 7.58
C TYR A 67 23.82 -0.76 8.49
N MET A 68 24.19 0.50 8.22
CA MET A 68 25.08 1.30 9.07
C MET A 68 24.45 1.64 10.43
N GLU A 69 23.14 1.84 10.47
CA GLU A 69 22.35 2.12 11.69
C GLU A 69 22.01 0.83 12.48
N GLY A 70 22.43 -0.35 12.01
CA GLY A 70 22.33 -1.61 12.74
C GLY A 70 21.01 -2.37 12.53
N TYR A 71 20.10 -1.89 11.67
CA TYR A 71 18.88 -2.60 11.30
C TYR A 71 19.18 -3.68 10.26
N ARG A 72 19.46 -4.89 10.75
CA ARG A 72 19.60 -6.09 9.92
C ARG A 72 18.23 -6.72 9.70
N GLN A 73 17.41 -6.15 8.83
CA GLN A 73 16.28 -6.92 8.28
C GLN A 73 16.85 -8.14 7.54
N ASP A 74 16.21 -9.31 7.71
CA ASP A 74 16.61 -10.55 7.04
C ASP A 74 16.26 -10.44 5.54
N TRP A 75 17.15 -9.74 4.83
CA TRP A 75 16.99 -9.36 3.44
C TRP A 75 16.86 -10.56 2.51
N LYS A 76 17.34 -11.72 2.98
CA LYS A 76 17.19 -13.00 2.29
C LYS A 76 15.71 -13.35 2.14
N LEU A 77 14.90 -13.15 3.18
CA LEU A 77 13.46 -13.38 3.17
C LEU A 77 12.74 -12.46 2.18
N SER A 78 13.18 -11.21 2.04
CA SER A 78 12.61 -10.23 1.09
C SER A 78 12.90 -10.56 -0.38
N PHE A 79 13.92 -11.38 -0.66
CA PHE A 79 14.26 -11.88 -1.99
C PHE A 79 13.82 -13.33 -2.22
N GLU A 80 13.25 -14.00 -1.20
CA GLU A 80 12.69 -15.35 -1.39
C GLU A 80 11.54 -15.30 -2.38
N ARG A 81 11.55 -16.24 -3.33
CA ARG A 81 10.54 -16.33 -4.40
C ARG A 81 9.11 -16.31 -3.85
N ASP A 82 8.88 -16.93 -2.71
CA ASP A 82 7.57 -16.95 -2.05
C ASP A 82 7.14 -15.56 -1.56
N THR A 83 8.06 -14.78 -0.97
CA THR A 83 7.78 -13.41 -0.51
C THR A 83 7.52 -12.47 -1.68
N VAL A 84 8.28 -12.63 -2.77
CA VAL A 84 8.13 -11.87 -4.00
C VAL A 84 6.81 -12.20 -4.69
N ALA A 85 6.50 -13.49 -4.86
CA ALA A 85 5.28 -13.96 -5.50
C ALA A 85 4.01 -13.58 -4.71
N LYS A 86 4.12 -13.44 -3.38
CA LYS A 86 3.02 -12.96 -2.50
C LYS A 86 2.90 -11.43 -2.44
N GLY A 87 3.54 -10.70 -3.35
CA GLY A 87 3.41 -9.25 -3.45
C GLY A 87 4.46 -8.45 -2.68
N GLY A 88 5.58 -9.04 -2.26
CA GLY A 88 6.63 -8.35 -1.51
C GLY A 88 7.23 -7.12 -2.22
N TRP A 89 7.05 -6.98 -3.54
CA TRP A 89 7.47 -5.82 -4.34
C TRP A 89 6.31 -5.15 -5.08
N GLN A 90 5.07 -5.40 -4.64
CA GLN A 90 3.89 -4.73 -5.16
C GLN A 90 3.80 -3.34 -4.52
N GLN A 91 3.81 -2.29 -5.34
CA GLN A 91 3.51 -0.95 -4.87
C GLN A 91 2.00 -0.78 -4.76
N GLY A 92 1.58 0.04 -3.79
CA GLY A 92 0.19 0.36 -3.52
C GLY A 92 -0.19 1.72 -4.10
N GLY A 93 -1.12 2.35 -3.41
CA GLY A 93 -1.57 3.69 -3.73
C GLY A 93 -2.80 4.08 -2.92
N ILE A 94 -3.24 5.32 -3.13
CA ILE A 94 -4.44 5.87 -2.50
C ILE A 94 -5.41 6.29 -3.59
N ILE A 95 -6.68 5.93 -3.39
CA ILE A 95 -7.77 6.28 -4.28
C ILE A 95 -8.85 6.96 -3.47
N VAL A 96 -9.37 8.07 -4.01
CA VAL A 96 -10.61 8.67 -3.53
C VAL A 96 -11.68 8.36 -4.56
N ALA A 97 -12.61 7.49 -4.18
CA ALA A 97 -13.72 7.06 -5.01
C ALA A 97 -15.03 7.68 -4.52
N GLY A 98 -15.90 8.02 -5.48
CA GLY A 98 -17.22 8.56 -5.24
C GLY A 98 -17.38 10.05 -5.58
N PRO A 99 -18.61 10.59 -5.43
CA PRO A 99 -19.82 9.85 -5.12
C PRO A 99 -20.25 8.90 -6.26
N GLY A 100 -20.96 7.82 -5.91
CA GLY A 100 -21.36 6.78 -6.87
C GLY A 100 -20.27 5.71 -7.12
N LYS A 101 -20.58 4.73 -7.98
CA LYS A 101 -19.73 3.54 -8.20
C LYS A 101 -18.61 3.73 -9.21
N SER A 102 -18.71 4.74 -10.07
CA SER A 102 -17.82 4.91 -11.23
C SER A 102 -16.96 6.16 -11.16
N ASN A 103 -17.11 6.98 -10.12
CA ASN A 103 -16.34 8.21 -9.98
C ASN A 103 -15.07 7.96 -9.18
N VAL A 104 -13.93 8.45 -9.68
CA VAL A 104 -12.67 8.49 -8.97
C VAL A 104 -12.18 9.93 -9.04
N SER A 105 -12.21 10.64 -7.92
CA SER A 105 -11.80 12.04 -7.85
C SER A 105 -10.28 12.20 -7.67
N TYR A 106 -9.61 11.15 -7.19
CA TYR A 106 -8.17 11.14 -7.00
C TYR A 106 -7.60 9.73 -7.09
N ILE A 107 -6.44 9.63 -7.72
CA ILE A 107 -5.61 8.42 -7.73
C ILE A 107 -4.16 8.81 -7.58
N HIS A 108 -3.53 8.25 -6.55
CA HIS A 108 -2.08 8.23 -6.40
C HIS A 108 -1.62 6.78 -6.49
N LYS A 109 -0.64 6.53 -7.34
CA LYS A 109 -0.01 5.22 -7.50
C LYS A 109 1.42 5.37 -7.04
N ASP A 110 1.80 4.62 -6.01
CA ASP A 110 3.13 4.74 -5.44
C ASP A 110 4.15 4.28 -6.50
N LYS A 111 5.15 5.11 -6.79
CA LYS A 111 6.20 4.77 -7.76
C LYS A 111 7.28 3.90 -7.15
N GLU A 112 7.52 4.11 -5.86
CA GLU A 112 8.52 3.43 -5.06
C GLU A 112 8.08 3.32 -3.60
N ALA A 113 8.74 2.45 -2.84
CA ALA A 113 8.43 2.27 -1.44
C ALA A 113 8.64 3.58 -0.66
N GLY A 114 7.57 4.09 -0.03
CA GLY A 114 7.57 5.36 0.69
C GLY A 114 7.33 6.60 -0.19
N ASP A 115 6.85 6.42 -1.43
CA ASP A 115 6.26 7.49 -2.25
C ASP A 115 4.84 7.85 -1.74
N ASP A 116 4.75 8.27 -0.48
CA ASP A 116 3.47 8.59 0.15
C ASP A 116 2.91 9.92 -0.41
N PRO A 117 1.62 9.99 -0.80
CA PRO A 117 1.01 11.24 -1.26
C PRO A 117 0.84 12.24 -0.12
N ASN A 118 0.75 13.53 -0.47
CA ASN A 118 0.42 14.56 0.50
C ASN A 118 -1.03 14.39 0.99
N ILE A 119 -1.21 14.33 2.31
CA ILE A 119 -2.52 14.18 2.95
C ILE A 119 -3.47 15.33 2.61
N GLU A 120 -2.96 16.54 2.38
CA GLU A 120 -3.78 17.70 2.01
C GLU A 120 -4.46 17.51 0.64
N ASP A 121 -3.77 16.89 -0.32
CA ASP A 121 -4.32 16.61 -1.64
C ASP A 121 -5.46 15.56 -1.55
N ILE A 122 -5.26 14.54 -0.70
CA ILE A 122 -6.28 13.51 -0.44
C ILE A 122 -7.51 14.13 0.20
N LEU A 123 -7.33 14.92 1.26
CA LEU A 123 -8.43 15.55 1.99
C LEU A 123 -9.20 16.53 1.10
N LYS A 124 -8.50 17.27 0.22
CA LYS A 124 -9.14 18.14 -0.77
C LYS A 124 -9.97 17.34 -1.77
N ALA A 125 -9.48 16.21 -2.28
CA ALA A 125 -10.25 15.38 -3.20
C ALA A 125 -11.44 14.64 -2.57
N CYS A 126 -11.38 14.44 -1.24
CA CYS A 126 -12.29 13.60 -0.48
C CYS A 126 -13.39 14.38 0.25
N CYS A 127 -13.04 15.49 0.90
CA CYS A 127 -13.84 16.16 1.92
C CYS A 127 -14.08 17.65 1.64
N SER A 128 -13.97 18.09 0.38
CA SER A 128 -14.29 19.48 -0.05
C SER A 128 -15.76 19.85 0.17
#